data_AF-A0A0G3HB41-F1
#
_entry.id   AF-A0A0G3HB41-F1
#
_cell.length_a   1.000
_cell.length_b   1.000
_cell.length_c   1.000
_cell.angle_alpha   90.00
_cell.angle_beta   90.00
_cell.angle_gamma   90.00
#
_symmetry.space_group_name_H-M   'P 1'
#
loop_
_entity.id
_entity.type
_entity.pdbx_description
1 polymer ?
#
loop_
_entity_poly.entity_id
_entity_poly.type
_entity_poly.pdbx_seq_one_letter_code
_entity_poly.pdbx_strand_id
1 'polypeptide(L)'
;MDYQQIRRDYVGSLEGLGKLALQDFTAWWDRTEGTGFLRRRELLEEPFTAIVQAYGEQAARSAADYLFLQRSLDETLAGAAYPDVAAPVEYGQAVSAYRSATRLSNKDWEKFIAKGEQYSGAEFNAVTFKKLSGALNRLVLQPARETIQTNIAEGTLFARVPEPGACNWCLMLASRGAVYSADTAGMTKSTRYHDHCRCVAVEVSEQAPLPAVNRELEQAWKKATRGGGGEAEAYREWKNYLDRRSKILQTQVKFPDIPGVNVPEYRGKTERLAKVGKGGSVVVPLPPLQQIPGHVLYGWRTAPPWGRRRASSQRRSPGDYSMDNRFGHRHDSNIKGTTFSASWSDQEIVDAIRDVLEGGDITVEQAPQKLVADPQGNEWKADYDYRVKVTGKVGDKGIIVKFKVVNGVPALPYGYPKGN
;
A
#
# COMPACT_ATOMS: atom_id res chain seq x y z
N MET A 1 -2.41 10.39 32.43
CA MET A 1 -2.38 10.30 30.96
C MET A 1 -0.92 10.47 30.54
N ASP A 2 -0.40 9.67 29.60
CA ASP A 2 1.00 9.77 29.16
C ASP A 2 1.12 10.29 27.70
N TYR A 3 2.34 10.63 27.27
CA TYR A 3 2.63 11.12 25.92
C TYR A 3 2.18 10.17 24.79
N GLN A 4 2.15 8.86 25.04
CA GLN A 4 1.75 7.87 24.04
C GLN A 4 0.23 7.84 23.91
N GLN A 5 -0.49 7.94 25.03
CA GLN A 5 -1.94 7.98 25.05
C GLN A 5 -2.47 9.25 24.36
N ILE A 6 -1.96 10.44 24.73
CA ILE A 6 -2.34 11.73 24.10
C ILE A 6 -2.17 11.67 22.58
N ARG A 7 -1.06 11.10 22.13
CA ARG A 7 -0.77 10.95 20.70
C ARG A 7 -1.68 9.95 20.01
N ARG A 8 -1.96 8.79 20.63
CA ARG A 8 -2.91 7.80 20.09
C ARG A 8 -4.30 8.41 19.94
N ASP A 9 -4.73 9.20 20.92
CA ASP A 9 -6.04 9.85 20.89
C ASP A 9 -6.11 10.90 19.76
N TYR A 10 -5.07 11.72 19.62
CA TYR A 10 -4.95 12.67 18.50
C TYR A 10 -4.97 11.99 17.12
N VAL A 11 -4.17 10.94 16.95
CA VAL A 11 -4.14 10.14 15.71
C VAL A 11 -5.51 9.52 15.43
N GLY A 12 -6.15 8.96 16.45
CA GLY A 12 -7.48 8.37 16.36
C GLY A 12 -8.54 9.40 15.96
N SER A 13 -8.49 10.61 16.52
CA SER A 13 -9.36 11.73 16.15
C SER A 13 -9.19 12.11 14.68
N LEU A 14 -7.96 12.27 14.19
CA LEU A 14 -7.71 12.59 12.78
C LEU A 14 -8.16 11.47 11.83
N GLU A 15 -7.95 10.20 12.20
CA GLU A 15 -8.44 9.08 11.40
C GLU A 15 -9.97 9.04 11.37
N GLY A 16 -10.62 9.28 12.52
CA GLY A 16 -12.08 9.36 12.64
C GLY A 16 -12.67 10.47 11.76
N LEU A 17 -12.13 11.69 11.85
CA LEU A 17 -12.56 12.83 11.03
C LEU A 17 -12.38 12.56 9.53
N GLY A 18 -11.26 11.94 9.13
CA GLY A 18 -11.05 11.54 7.74
C GLY A 18 -12.06 10.50 7.24
N LYS A 19 -12.46 9.55 8.10
CA LYS A 19 -13.48 8.54 7.78
C LYS A 19 -14.87 9.14 7.67
N LEU A 20 -15.26 10.02 8.60
CA LEU A 20 -16.54 10.72 8.59
C LEU A 20 -16.68 11.61 7.35
N ALA A 21 -15.64 12.39 7.02
CA ALA A 21 -15.63 13.20 5.81
C ALA A 21 -15.82 12.34 4.54
N LEU A 22 -15.12 11.19 4.47
CA LEU A 22 -15.28 10.27 3.34
C LEU A 22 -16.67 9.63 3.30
N GLN A 23 -17.26 9.31 4.46
CA GLN A 23 -18.62 8.77 4.55
C GLN A 23 -19.64 9.77 4.03
N ASP A 24 -19.58 11.03 4.46
CA ASP A 24 -20.49 12.09 4.00
C ASP A 24 -20.32 12.34 2.50
N PHE A 25 -19.07 12.41 2.03
CA PHE A 25 -18.82 12.57 0.59
C PHE A 25 -19.34 11.38 -0.21
N THR A 26 -19.23 10.15 0.32
CA THR A 26 -19.79 8.94 -0.32
C THR A 26 -21.31 9.01 -0.37
N ALA A 27 -21.98 9.49 0.67
CA ALA A 27 -23.43 9.66 0.66
C ALA A 27 -23.89 10.65 -0.42
N TRP A 28 -23.19 11.78 -0.59
CA TRP A 28 -23.44 12.72 -1.70
C TRP A 28 -23.14 12.11 -3.06
N TRP A 29 -22.04 11.36 -3.15
CA TRP A 29 -21.68 10.62 -4.35
C TRP A 29 -22.82 9.67 -4.74
N ASP A 30 -23.27 8.79 -3.86
CA ASP A 30 -24.30 7.78 -4.16
C ASP A 30 -25.64 8.43 -4.54
N ARG A 31 -26.03 9.55 -3.90
CA ARG A 31 -27.24 10.31 -4.27
C ARG A 31 -27.20 10.91 -5.68
N THR A 32 -26.01 11.09 -6.24
CA THR A 32 -25.83 11.60 -7.61
C THR A 32 -25.55 10.47 -8.61
N GLU A 33 -25.70 9.21 -8.21
CA GLU A 33 -25.65 8.08 -9.13
C GLU A 33 -26.75 8.19 -10.20
N GLY A 34 -26.44 7.78 -11.43
CA GLY A 34 -27.34 7.91 -12.57
C GLY A 34 -27.37 9.31 -13.22
N THR A 35 -26.84 10.35 -12.58
CA THR A 35 -26.68 11.66 -13.22
C THR A 35 -25.52 11.66 -14.23
N GLY A 36 -25.67 12.38 -15.34
CA GLY A 36 -24.61 12.57 -16.32
C GLY A 36 -23.38 13.23 -15.70
N PHE A 37 -22.17 12.86 -16.13
CA PHE A 37 -20.93 13.25 -15.45
C PHE A 37 -20.75 14.76 -15.24
N LEU A 38 -21.05 15.59 -16.26
CA LEU A 38 -20.91 17.04 -16.13
C LEU A 38 -21.84 17.61 -15.07
N ARG A 39 -23.08 17.10 -15.01
CA ARG A 39 -24.06 17.49 -13.99
C ARG A 39 -23.65 16.99 -12.62
N ARG A 40 -23.15 15.76 -12.52
CA ARG A 40 -22.62 15.20 -11.28
C ARG A 40 -21.47 16.04 -10.73
N ARG A 41 -20.57 16.47 -11.61
CA ARG A 41 -19.45 17.35 -11.26
C ARG A 41 -19.92 18.71 -10.72
N GLU A 42 -20.95 19.29 -11.32
CA GLU A 42 -21.53 20.54 -10.83
C GLU A 42 -22.18 20.37 -9.45
N LEU A 43 -23.01 19.32 -9.29
CA LEU A 43 -23.75 19.04 -8.06
C LEU A 43 -22.86 18.73 -6.85
N LEU A 44 -21.64 18.24 -7.08
CA LEU A 44 -20.74 17.81 -6.01
C LEU A 44 -19.68 18.85 -5.63
N GLU A 45 -19.54 19.97 -6.35
CA GLU A 45 -18.53 20.99 -6.04
C GLU A 45 -18.78 21.61 -4.65
N GLU A 46 -20.02 22.07 -4.38
CA GLU A 46 -20.39 22.69 -3.11
C GLU A 46 -20.40 21.70 -1.92
N PRO A 47 -21.01 20.51 -2.00
CA PRO A 47 -20.89 19.51 -0.93
C PRO A 47 -19.45 19.15 -0.60
N PHE A 48 -18.58 19.01 -1.61
CA PHE A 48 -17.18 18.70 -1.39
C PHE A 48 -16.46 19.80 -0.61
N THR A 49 -16.65 21.06 -0.97
CA THR A 49 -15.99 22.19 -0.29
C THR A 49 -16.52 22.38 1.13
N ALA A 50 -17.83 22.23 1.35
CA ALA A 50 -18.44 22.30 2.68
C ALA A 50 -17.91 21.20 3.63
N ILE A 51 -17.79 19.96 3.15
CA ILE A 51 -17.20 18.86 3.93
C ILE A 51 -15.74 19.14 4.27
N VAL A 52 -14.94 19.61 3.29
CA VAL A 52 -13.54 19.97 3.53
C VAL A 52 -13.41 21.01 4.64
N GLN A 53 -14.24 22.05 4.62
CA GLN A 53 -14.20 23.13 5.61
C GLN A 53 -14.60 22.63 7.00
N ALA A 54 -15.75 21.96 7.12
CA ALA A 54 -16.31 21.53 8.40
C ALA A 54 -15.43 20.52 9.14
N TYR A 55 -14.88 19.52 8.42
CA TYR A 55 -14.00 18.53 9.04
C TYR A 55 -12.55 19.05 9.19
N GLY A 56 -12.11 19.96 8.32
CA GLY A 56 -10.81 20.61 8.43
C GLY A 56 -10.67 21.45 9.70
N GLU A 57 -11.70 22.21 10.06
CA GLU A 57 -11.73 23.01 11.29
C GLU A 57 -11.62 22.13 12.56
N GLN A 58 -12.34 21.00 12.60
CA GLN A 58 -12.26 20.04 13.70
C GLN A 58 -10.87 19.38 13.79
N ALA A 59 -10.26 19.10 12.64
CA ALA A 59 -8.92 18.54 12.59
C ALA A 59 -7.88 19.53 13.14
N ALA A 60 -8.01 20.83 12.82
CA ALA A 60 -7.16 21.89 13.36
C ALA A 60 -7.26 21.96 14.90
N ARG A 61 -8.48 21.98 15.46
CA ARG A 61 -8.69 21.98 16.91
C ARG A 61 -8.13 20.74 17.60
N SER A 62 -8.31 19.57 17.00
CA SER A 62 -7.71 18.33 17.52
C SER A 62 -6.18 18.41 17.64
N ALA A 63 -5.52 19.11 16.71
CA ALA A 63 -4.08 19.33 16.75
C ALA A 63 -3.65 20.34 17.83
N ALA A 64 -4.45 21.40 18.05
CA ALA A 64 -4.21 22.35 19.13
C ALA A 64 -4.40 21.72 20.52
N ASP A 65 -5.47 20.93 20.71
CA ASP A 65 -5.69 20.17 21.94
C ASP A 65 -4.55 19.18 22.21
N TYR A 66 -4.10 18.49 21.16
CA TYR A 66 -2.95 17.59 21.24
C TYR A 66 -1.69 18.32 21.74
N LEU A 67 -1.34 19.46 21.14
CA LEU A 67 -0.18 20.26 21.57
C LEU A 67 -0.34 20.73 23.01
N PHE A 68 -1.51 21.28 23.36
CA PHE A 68 -1.79 21.76 24.71
C PHE A 68 -1.63 20.65 25.76
N LEU A 69 -2.27 19.50 25.53
CA LEU A 69 -2.18 18.35 26.43
C LEU A 69 -0.75 17.78 26.49
N GLN A 70 -0.07 17.68 25.35
CA GLN A 70 1.31 17.19 25.30
C GLN A 70 2.24 18.11 26.12
N ARG A 71 2.11 19.43 25.95
CA ARG A 71 2.94 20.41 26.65
C ARG A 71 2.65 20.47 28.14
N SER A 72 1.42 20.16 28.57
CA SER A 72 1.08 20.08 30.00
C SER A 72 1.89 19.04 30.78
N LEU A 73 2.50 18.06 30.08
CA LEU A 73 3.37 17.04 30.66
C LEU A 73 4.85 17.44 30.65
N ASP A 74 5.22 18.56 30.02
CA ASP A 74 6.59 19.03 29.86
C ASP A 74 6.86 20.18 30.84
N GLU A 75 7.88 20.06 31.69
CA GLU A 75 8.19 21.07 32.71
C GLU A 75 8.47 22.46 32.13
N THR A 76 8.99 22.52 30.90
CA THR A 76 9.33 23.79 30.23
C THR A 76 8.13 24.37 29.48
N LEU A 77 7.22 23.53 28.97
CA LEU A 77 6.11 23.96 28.12
C LEU A 77 4.75 23.96 28.82
N ALA A 78 4.63 23.43 30.04
CA ALA A 78 3.34 23.32 30.74
C ALA A 78 2.62 24.66 31.00
N GLY A 79 3.37 25.78 31.01
CA GLY A 79 2.82 27.13 31.13
C GLY A 79 2.56 27.84 29.81
N ALA A 80 2.80 27.19 28.66
CA ALA A 80 2.59 27.79 27.35
C ALA A 80 1.11 28.11 27.11
N ALA A 81 0.85 29.19 26.35
CA ALA A 81 -0.50 29.53 25.92
C ALA A 81 -1.12 28.41 25.07
N TYR A 82 -2.45 28.39 25.02
CA TYR A 82 -3.16 27.49 24.11
C TYR A 82 -2.74 27.78 22.65
N PRO A 83 -2.45 26.75 21.84
CA PRO A 83 -1.93 26.94 20.47
C PRO A 83 -2.89 27.68 19.54
N ASP A 84 -2.32 28.47 18.62
CA ASP A 84 -3.10 29.11 17.55
C ASP A 84 -3.64 28.06 16.59
N VAL A 85 -4.95 28.05 16.39
CA VAL A 85 -5.62 27.09 15.51
C VAL A 85 -5.56 27.57 14.06
N ALA A 86 -5.00 26.77 13.16
CA ALA A 86 -4.99 27.11 11.74
C ALA A 86 -6.41 27.13 11.17
N ALA A 87 -6.68 28.08 10.28
CA ALA A 87 -7.96 28.16 9.57
C ALA A 87 -8.18 26.90 8.70
N PRO A 88 -9.44 26.47 8.47
CA PRO A 88 -9.73 25.45 7.48
C PRO A 88 -9.28 25.90 6.08
N VAL A 89 -9.14 24.94 5.16
CA VAL A 89 -8.76 25.24 3.77
C VAL A 89 -9.76 26.22 3.14
N GLU A 90 -9.24 27.30 2.58
CA GLU A 90 -10.01 28.32 1.87
C GLU A 90 -10.85 27.75 0.73
N TYR A 91 -12.05 28.32 0.52
CA TYR A 91 -13.00 27.85 -0.51
C TYR A 91 -12.37 27.73 -1.90
N GLY A 92 -11.62 28.76 -2.33
CA GLY A 92 -10.97 28.75 -3.64
C GLY A 92 -9.94 27.63 -3.81
N GLN A 93 -9.22 27.27 -2.74
CA GLN A 93 -8.28 26.14 -2.75
C GLN A 93 -9.02 24.81 -2.82
N ALA A 94 -10.13 24.66 -2.10
CA ALA A 94 -10.97 23.46 -2.15
C ALA A 94 -11.59 23.27 -3.55
N VAL A 95 -12.12 24.32 -4.15
CA VAL A 95 -12.64 24.32 -5.54
C VAL A 95 -11.54 23.94 -6.55
N SER A 96 -10.34 24.52 -6.41
CA SER A 96 -9.21 24.21 -7.30
C SER A 96 -8.83 22.73 -7.25
N ALA A 97 -8.77 22.15 -6.04
CA ALA A 97 -8.52 20.73 -5.86
C ALA A 97 -9.63 19.86 -6.45
N TYR A 98 -10.90 20.23 -6.22
CA TYR A 98 -12.07 19.55 -6.77
C TYR A 98 -12.04 19.49 -8.30
N ARG A 99 -11.82 20.65 -8.94
CA ARG A 99 -11.75 20.76 -10.40
C ARG A 99 -10.55 20.02 -10.99
N SER A 100 -9.41 20.03 -10.30
CA SER A 100 -8.25 19.24 -10.71
C SER A 100 -8.55 17.74 -10.65
N ALA A 101 -9.20 17.26 -9.59
CA ALA A 101 -9.54 15.85 -9.40
C ALA A 101 -10.60 15.35 -10.42
N THR A 102 -11.51 16.23 -10.85
CA THR A 102 -12.59 15.93 -11.82
C THR A 102 -12.22 16.26 -13.27
N ARG A 103 -10.97 16.64 -13.54
CA ARG A 103 -10.51 16.94 -14.90
C ARG A 103 -10.44 15.68 -15.76
N LEU A 104 -11.03 15.77 -16.96
CA LEU A 104 -10.90 14.77 -18.02
C LEU A 104 -9.51 14.86 -18.68
N SER A 105 -8.91 13.71 -19.01
CA SER A 105 -7.74 13.67 -19.89
C SER A 105 -8.15 14.06 -21.32
N ASN A 106 -7.21 14.49 -22.17
CA ASN A 106 -7.54 14.81 -23.58
C ASN A 106 -8.19 13.64 -24.31
N LYS A 107 -7.67 12.42 -24.09
CA LYS A 107 -8.22 11.18 -24.65
C LYS A 107 -9.63 10.87 -24.15
N ASP A 108 -9.91 11.18 -22.89
CA ASP A 108 -11.26 11.01 -22.33
C ASP A 108 -12.20 12.11 -22.80
N TRP A 109 -11.69 13.32 -23.02
CA TRP A 109 -12.45 14.42 -23.59
C TRP A 109 -12.89 14.13 -25.03
N GLU A 110 -11.97 13.67 -25.89
CA GLU A 110 -12.29 13.28 -27.27
C GLU A 110 -13.37 12.20 -27.32
N LYS A 111 -13.23 11.18 -26.46
CA LYS A 111 -14.21 10.11 -26.39
C LYS A 111 -15.54 10.55 -25.79
N PHE A 112 -15.54 11.51 -24.86
CA PHE A 112 -16.75 12.14 -24.35
C PHE A 112 -17.50 12.88 -25.47
N ILE A 113 -16.81 13.68 -26.28
CA ILE A 113 -17.40 14.36 -27.43
C ILE A 113 -17.96 13.36 -28.45
N ALA A 114 -17.24 12.28 -28.74
CA ALA A 114 -17.66 11.30 -29.75
C ALA A 114 -18.85 10.42 -29.31
N LYS A 115 -18.99 10.13 -28.02
CA LYS A 115 -19.97 9.16 -27.49
C LYS A 115 -21.02 9.78 -26.57
N GLY A 116 -20.96 11.09 -26.31
CA GLY A 116 -21.87 11.81 -25.42
C GLY A 116 -21.78 11.36 -23.96
N GLU A 117 -22.82 11.64 -23.18
CA GLU A 117 -22.89 11.36 -21.73
C GLU A 117 -22.61 9.89 -21.37
N GLN A 118 -22.91 8.97 -22.28
CA GLN A 118 -22.68 7.52 -22.14
C GLN A 118 -21.19 7.15 -22.00
N TYR A 119 -20.25 7.99 -22.45
CA TYR A 119 -18.82 7.72 -22.35
C TYR A 119 -18.29 7.71 -20.91
N SER A 120 -18.90 8.51 -20.05
CA SER A 120 -18.43 8.76 -18.68
C SER A 120 -18.76 7.66 -17.66
N GLY A 121 -18.96 6.41 -18.14
CA GLY A 121 -19.48 5.27 -17.40
C GLY A 121 -18.74 4.87 -16.12
N ALA A 122 -19.10 3.71 -15.56
CA ALA A 122 -18.69 3.26 -14.22
C ALA A 122 -17.17 3.32 -13.94
N GLU A 123 -16.32 3.02 -14.93
CA GLU A 123 -14.86 3.06 -14.76
C GLU A 123 -14.34 4.49 -14.53
N PHE A 124 -14.85 5.47 -15.27
CA PHE A 124 -14.43 6.85 -15.11
C PHE A 124 -14.94 7.46 -13.80
N ASN A 125 -16.17 7.14 -13.41
CA ASN A 125 -16.71 7.49 -12.10
C ASN A 125 -15.85 6.91 -10.97
N ALA A 126 -15.41 5.65 -11.07
CA ALA A 126 -14.54 5.03 -10.08
C ALA A 126 -13.17 5.73 -9.97
N VAL A 127 -12.56 6.13 -11.10
CA VAL A 127 -11.30 6.89 -11.11
C VAL A 127 -11.48 8.28 -10.50
N THR A 128 -12.57 8.98 -10.85
CA THR A 128 -12.88 10.32 -10.34
C THR A 128 -13.12 10.30 -8.83
N PHE A 129 -13.93 9.37 -8.33
CA PHE A 129 -14.14 9.17 -6.91
C PHE A 129 -12.83 8.89 -6.16
N LYS A 130 -11.95 8.07 -6.73
CA LYS A 130 -10.63 7.79 -6.15
C LYS A 130 -9.74 9.03 -6.06
N LYS A 131 -9.78 9.93 -7.05
CA LYS A 131 -9.05 11.20 -7.00
C LYS A 131 -9.66 12.13 -5.95
N LEU A 132 -10.98 12.28 -5.95
CA LEU A 132 -11.70 13.14 -5.00
C LEU A 132 -11.53 12.70 -3.56
N SER A 133 -11.65 11.41 -3.25
CA SER A 133 -11.38 10.87 -1.91
C SER A 133 -9.94 11.14 -1.43
N GLY A 134 -8.97 11.13 -2.36
CA GLY A 134 -7.59 11.47 -2.05
C GLY A 134 -7.38 12.95 -1.74
N ALA A 135 -7.99 13.82 -2.55
CA ALA A 135 -7.98 15.27 -2.34
C ALA A 135 -8.71 15.64 -1.05
N LEU A 136 -9.88 15.04 -0.80
CA LEU A 136 -10.66 15.22 0.43
C LEU A 136 -9.82 14.89 1.67
N ASN A 137 -9.21 13.70 1.70
CA ASN A 137 -8.34 13.29 2.79
C ASN A 137 -7.18 14.28 3.01
N ARG A 138 -6.54 14.75 1.93
CA ARG A 138 -5.47 15.75 2.04
C ARG A 138 -5.96 17.04 2.66
N LEU A 139 -7.05 17.61 2.13
CA LEU A 139 -7.55 18.92 2.54
C LEU A 139 -8.16 18.92 3.95
N VAL A 140 -8.87 17.86 4.34
CA VAL A 140 -9.42 17.73 5.71
C VAL A 140 -8.30 17.66 6.75
N LEU A 141 -7.19 16.96 6.46
CA LEU A 141 -6.08 16.82 7.41
C LEU A 141 -5.07 17.97 7.34
N GLN A 142 -5.15 18.83 6.33
CA GLN A 142 -4.18 19.91 6.10
C GLN A 142 -4.16 20.93 7.27
N PRO A 143 -5.31 21.43 7.78
CA PRO A 143 -5.32 22.40 8.88
C PRO A 143 -4.72 21.86 10.18
N ALA A 144 -4.91 20.57 10.49
CA ALA A 144 -4.26 19.92 11.63
C ALA A 144 -2.73 19.98 11.51
N ARG A 145 -2.21 19.68 10.31
CA ARG A 145 -0.77 19.70 10.04
C ARG A 145 -0.20 21.10 10.10
N GLU A 146 -0.94 22.09 9.61
CA GLU A 146 -0.57 23.50 9.68
C GLU A 146 -0.57 24.01 11.12
N THR A 147 -1.58 23.63 11.92
CA THR A 147 -1.65 23.97 13.36
C THR A 147 -0.40 23.49 14.10
N ILE A 148 0.07 22.26 13.86
CA ILE A 148 1.34 21.80 14.45
C ILE A 148 2.53 22.62 13.94
N GLN A 149 2.59 22.86 12.63
CA GLN A 149 3.74 23.52 11.98
C GLN A 149 3.92 24.98 12.41
N THR A 150 2.83 25.72 12.59
CA THR A 150 2.87 27.14 12.97
C THR A 150 3.05 27.37 14.46
N ASN A 151 2.95 26.31 15.28
CA ASN A 151 3.01 26.42 16.73
C ASN A 151 4.26 25.79 17.35
N ILE A 152 5.20 25.25 16.57
CA ILE A 152 6.42 24.61 17.10
C ILE A 152 7.12 25.55 18.09
N ALA A 153 7.25 25.09 19.34
CA ALA A 153 7.86 25.88 20.41
C ALA A 153 9.38 25.99 20.20
N GLU A 154 9.98 27.06 20.74
CA GLU A 154 11.44 27.20 20.74
C GLU A 154 12.11 25.97 21.37
N GLY A 155 13.19 25.48 20.76
CA GLY A 155 13.88 24.27 21.21
C GLY A 155 13.18 22.95 20.88
N THR A 156 11.99 22.97 20.29
CA THR A 156 11.30 21.75 19.81
C THR A 156 11.39 21.59 18.29
N LEU A 157 11.12 20.38 17.82
CA LEU A 157 11.18 20.04 16.40
C LEU A 157 9.91 19.31 15.94
N PHE A 158 9.63 19.37 14.65
CA PHE A 158 8.52 18.71 14.01
C PHE A 158 8.96 17.36 13.39
N ALA A 159 8.16 16.31 13.61
CA ALA A 159 8.32 15.02 12.94
C ALA A 159 7.02 14.53 12.27
N ARG A 160 7.16 13.81 11.16
CA ARG A 160 6.04 13.09 10.53
C ARG A 160 5.94 11.69 11.11
N VAL A 161 4.78 11.32 11.61
CA VAL A 161 4.50 9.95 12.07
C VAL A 161 3.59 9.27 11.05
N PRO A 162 4.03 8.15 10.44
CA PRO A 162 3.24 7.45 9.45
C PRO A 162 2.30 6.45 10.12
N GLU A 163 1.05 6.45 9.67
CA GLU A 163 0.03 5.47 10.07
C GLU A 163 0.02 4.25 9.14
N PRO A 164 -0.57 3.12 9.58
CA PRO A 164 -0.77 1.96 8.73
C PRO A 164 -1.33 2.33 7.35
N GLY A 165 -0.59 1.95 6.30
CA GLY A 165 -0.93 2.25 4.91
C GLY A 165 -0.30 3.51 4.33
N ALA A 166 0.56 4.20 5.07
CA ALA A 166 1.39 5.26 4.53
C ALA A 166 2.20 4.78 3.31
N CYS A 167 2.31 5.63 2.29
CA CYS A 167 3.04 5.30 1.06
C CYS A 167 4.57 5.36 1.27
N ASN A 168 5.34 4.84 0.32
CA ASN A 168 6.81 4.81 0.40
C ASN A 168 7.42 6.21 0.59
N TRP A 169 6.86 7.25 -0.04
CA TRP A 169 7.31 8.64 0.14
C TRP A 169 7.06 9.15 1.58
N CYS A 170 5.89 8.85 2.14
CA CYS A 170 5.57 9.16 3.53
C CYS A 170 6.54 8.48 4.51
N LEU A 171 6.80 7.19 4.30
CA LEU A 171 7.71 6.42 5.13
C LEU A 171 9.15 6.93 5.03
N MET A 172 9.57 7.42 3.86
CA MET A 172 10.85 8.13 3.70
C MET A 172 10.87 9.44 4.49
N LEU A 173 9.83 10.28 4.40
CA LEU A 173 9.85 11.55 5.13
C LEU A 173 9.83 11.32 6.65
N ALA A 174 9.12 10.29 7.12
CA ALA A 174 9.12 9.87 8.50
C ALA A 174 10.48 9.34 8.98
N SER A 175 11.27 8.70 8.10
CA SER A 175 12.60 8.19 8.46
C SER A 175 13.63 9.28 8.75
N ARG A 176 13.33 10.55 8.42
CA ARG A 176 14.21 11.68 8.72
C ARG A 176 14.22 12.04 10.21
N GLY A 177 13.19 11.65 10.96
CA GLY A 177 13.04 12.04 12.36
C GLY A 177 12.56 13.47 12.54
N ALA A 178 12.92 14.09 13.66
CA ALA A 178 12.56 15.45 14.02
C ALA A 178 13.59 16.40 13.41
N VAL A 179 13.39 16.79 12.16
CA VAL A 179 14.36 17.59 11.38
C VAL A 179 13.82 18.93 10.92
N TYR A 180 12.55 19.19 11.22
CA TYR A 180 11.87 20.39 10.78
C TYR A 180 11.74 21.34 11.97
N SER A 181 12.48 22.44 11.95
CA SER A 181 12.26 23.59 12.84
C SER A 181 11.10 24.46 12.34
N ALA A 182 10.65 25.42 13.15
CA ALA A 182 9.71 26.45 12.72
C ALA A 182 10.18 27.15 11.42
N ASP A 183 11.49 27.39 11.27
CA ASP A 183 12.09 28.04 10.10
C ASP A 183 12.14 27.18 8.82
N THR A 184 11.91 25.87 8.94
CA THR A 184 11.95 24.93 7.79
C THR A 184 10.61 24.26 7.52
N ALA A 185 9.68 24.34 8.48
CA ALA A 185 8.27 24.00 8.32
C ALA A 185 7.63 24.95 7.29
N GLY A 186 6.83 24.40 6.36
CA GLY A 186 6.16 25.19 5.32
C GLY A 186 7.01 25.71 4.14
N MET A 187 8.34 25.80 4.25
CA MET A 187 9.15 26.54 3.25
C MET A 187 9.54 25.78 1.96
N THR A 188 9.30 24.47 1.85
CA THR A 188 9.72 23.70 0.66
C THR A 188 8.62 22.80 0.10
N LYS A 189 8.66 22.45 -1.19
CA LYS A 189 7.76 21.44 -1.78
C LYS A 189 7.79 20.10 -1.02
N SER A 190 8.83 19.84 -0.23
CA SER A 190 8.98 18.65 0.61
C SER A 190 8.10 18.64 1.88
N THR A 191 7.49 19.77 2.25
CA THR A 191 6.53 19.87 3.37
C THR A 191 5.08 19.65 2.94
N ARG A 192 4.81 19.55 1.63
CA ARG A 192 3.45 19.29 1.12
C ARG A 192 3.05 17.84 1.38
N TYR A 193 1.78 17.65 1.70
CA TYR A 193 1.15 16.34 1.83
C TYR A 193 0.48 15.99 0.50
N HIS A 194 0.58 14.73 0.07
CA HIS A 194 -0.06 14.27 -1.16
C HIS A 194 -1.47 13.75 -0.88
N ASP A 195 -2.24 13.52 -1.95
CA ASP A 195 -3.55 12.86 -1.85
C ASP A 195 -3.40 11.46 -1.25
N HIS A 196 -4.33 11.04 -0.39
CA HIS A 196 -4.25 9.78 0.38
C HIS A 196 -3.05 9.72 1.36
N CYS A 197 -2.57 10.86 1.85
CA CYS A 197 -1.48 10.87 2.82
C CYS A 197 -1.96 10.47 4.22
N ARG A 198 -1.33 9.43 4.77
CA ARG A 198 -1.60 8.87 6.11
C ARG A 198 -0.52 9.24 7.13
N CYS A 199 0.13 10.39 6.97
CA CYS A 199 1.01 10.92 8.00
C CYS A 199 0.27 11.94 8.85
N VAL A 200 0.50 11.87 10.15
CA VAL A 200 0.20 12.96 11.08
C VAL A 200 1.45 13.76 11.37
N ALA A 201 1.22 14.96 11.88
CA ALA A 201 2.26 15.85 12.32
C ALA A 201 2.38 15.80 13.85
N VAL A 202 3.58 15.66 14.42
CA VAL A 202 3.81 15.70 15.88
C VAL A 202 4.95 16.65 16.24
N GLU A 203 4.80 17.32 17.38
CA GLU A 203 5.89 18.04 18.04
C GLU A 203 6.75 17.05 18.83
N VAL A 204 8.07 17.24 18.76
CA VAL A 204 9.08 16.42 19.42
C VAL A 204 9.90 17.34 20.31
N SER A 205 9.84 17.11 21.62
CA SER A 205 10.71 17.73 22.62
C SER A 205 11.75 16.71 23.12
N GLU A 206 12.68 17.16 23.95
CA GLU A 206 13.68 16.29 24.60
C GLU A 206 13.02 15.21 25.47
N GLN A 207 11.94 15.57 26.19
CA GLN A 207 11.18 14.73 27.10
C GLN A 207 10.18 13.81 26.38
N ALA A 208 9.73 14.21 25.18
CA ALA A 208 8.83 13.44 24.33
C ALA A 208 9.53 12.96 23.04
N PRO A 209 10.46 11.99 23.12
CA PRO A 209 11.29 11.60 22.00
C PRO A 209 10.47 11.01 20.84
N LEU A 210 11.12 10.94 19.67
CA LEU A 210 10.57 10.35 18.45
C LEU A 210 9.90 9.00 18.71
N PRO A 211 8.71 8.73 18.15
CA PRO A 211 8.07 7.44 18.35
C PRO A 211 8.89 6.30 17.73
N ALA A 212 8.69 5.08 18.24
CA ALA A 212 9.47 3.91 17.84
C ALA A 212 9.47 3.67 16.32
N VAL A 213 8.32 3.87 15.67
CA VAL A 213 8.17 3.75 14.22
C VAL A 213 9.13 4.66 13.45
N ASN A 214 9.37 5.89 13.91
CA ASN A 214 10.31 6.81 13.26
C ASN A 214 11.75 6.31 13.39
N ARG A 215 12.14 5.82 14.58
CA ARG A 215 13.49 5.26 14.82
C ARG A 215 13.74 4.01 13.97
N GLU A 216 12.75 3.12 13.86
CA GLU A 216 12.82 1.94 12.99
C GLU A 216 12.93 2.33 11.52
N LEU A 217 12.18 3.34 11.08
CA LEU A 217 12.24 3.86 9.72
C LEU A 217 13.58 4.51 9.42
N GLU A 218 14.15 5.25 10.37
CA GLU A 218 15.49 5.83 10.24
C GLU A 218 16.56 4.75 10.02
N GLN A 219 16.53 3.68 10.82
CA GLN A 219 17.43 2.54 10.65
C GLN A 219 17.21 1.84 9.30
N ALA A 220 15.95 1.66 8.89
CA ALA A 220 15.60 1.07 7.61
C ALA A 220 16.08 1.91 6.44
N TRP A 221 15.95 3.24 6.52
CA TRP A 221 16.43 4.18 5.52
C TRP A 221 17.95 4.12 5.39
N LYS A 222 18.69 4.21 6.51
CA LYS A 222 20.16 4.06 6.55
C LYS A 222 20.61 2.74 5.91
N LYS A 223 19.89 1.64 6.17
CA LYS A 223 20.17 0.33 5.55
C LYS A 223 19.90 0.34 4.05
N ALA A 224 18.80 0.94 3.61
CA ALA A 224 18.40 0.97 2.21
C ALA A 224 19.32 1.84 1.35
N THR A 225 19.79 2.99 1.85
CA THR A 225 20.52 3.98 1.07
C THR A 225 22.03 3.97 1.30
N ARG A 226 22.58 2.90 1.92
CA ARG A 226 24.01 2.79 2.28
C ARG A 226 24.97 2.92 1.08
N GLY A 227 24.51 2.62 -0.13
CA GLY A 227 25.31 2.71 -1.36
C GLY A 227 25.58 4.13 -1.86
N GLY A 228 24.99 5.15 -1.23
CA GLY A 228 25.08 6.53 -1.71
C GLY A 228 24.21 6.78 -2.95
N GLY A 229 24.51 7.85 -3.67
CA GLY A 229 23.76 8.28 -4.86
C GLY A 229 22.95 9.56 -4.65
N GLY A 230 22.45 10.12 -5.75
CA GLY A 230 21.56 11.30 -5.70
C GLY A 230 20.19 10.98 -5.11
N GLU A 231 19.38 12.01 -4.82
CA GLU A 231 18.05 11.84 -4.19
C GLU A 231 17.14 10.84 -4.90
N ALA A 232 17.13 10.84 -6.23
CA ALA A 232 16.33 9.92 -7.03
C ALA A 232 16.78 8.45 -6.90
N GLU A 233 18.09 8.22 -6.75
CA GLU A 233 18.64 6.89 -6.52
C GLU A 233 18.33 6.41 -5.10
N ALA A 234 18.56 7.25 -4.09
CA ALA A 234 18.20 6.95 -2.71
C ALA A 234 16.71 6.59 -2.57
N TYR A 235 15.81 7.33 -3.23
CA TYR A 235 14.39 7.01 -3.22
C TYR A 235 14.06 5.70 -3.96
N ARG A 236 14.75 5.38 -5.06
CA ARG A 236 14.60 4.08 -5.75
C ARG A 236 15.05 2.92 -4.88
N GLU A 237 16.20 3.05 -4.21
CA GLU A 237 16.69 2.03 -3.26
C GLU A 237 15.74 1.85 -2.09
N TRP A 238 15.21 2.94 -1.55
CA TRP A 238 14.19 2.91 -0.50
C TRP A 238 12.91 2.17 -0.94
N LYS A 239 12.38 2.52 -2.11
CA LYS A 239 11.21 1.83 -2.68
C LYS A 239 11.49 0.34 -2.85
N ASN A 240 12.64 -0.01 -3.40
CA ASN A 240 13.04 -1.40 -3.59
C ASN A 240 13.17 -2.15 -2.25
N TYR A 241 13.76 -1.53 -1.24
CA TYR A 241 13.88 -2.07 0.12
C TYR A 241 12.49 -2.37 0.72
N LEU A 242 11.55 -1.42 0.65
CA LEU A 242 10.19 -1.60 1.14
C LEU A 242 9.43 -2.68 0.37
N ASP A 243 9.55 -2.72 -0.96
CA ASP A 243 8.90 -3.74 -1.79
C ASP A 243 9.42 -5.15 -1.46
N ARG A 244 10.75 -5.29 -1.26
CA ARG A 244 11.38 -6.54 -0.82
C ARG A 244 10.93 -6.95 0.57
N ARG A 245 10.93 -6.02 1.54
CA ARG A 245 10.44 -6.26 2.92
C ARG A 245 8.98 -6.68 2.92
N SER A 246 8.13 -6.01 2.14
CA SER A 246 6.70 -6.32 2.02
C SER A 246 6.47 -7.74 1.53
N LYS A 247 7.23 -8.22 0.54
CA LYS A 247 7.12 -9.61 0.07
C LYS A 247 7.51 -10.63 1.11
N ILE A 248 8.55 -10.35 1.89
CA ILE A 248 8.97 -11.24 2.98
C ILE A 248 7.89 -11.30 4.06
N LEU A 249 7.32 -10.15 4.46
CA LEU A 249 6.22 -10.13 5.42
C LEU A 249 4.98 -10.88 4.91
N GLN A 250 4.71 -10.81 3.60
CA GLN A 250 3.62 -11.58 2.99
C GLN A 250 3.81 -13.09 3.12
N THR A 251 5.03 -13.62 3.19
CA THR A 251 5.25 -15.08 3.38
C THR A 251 4.89 -15.56 4.79
N GLN A 252 4.72 -14.63 5.74
CA GLN A 252 4.34 -14.92 7.13
C GLN A 252 2.82 -15.00 7.32
N VAL A 253 2.03 -14.61 6.31
CA VAL A 253 0.57 -14.64 6.40
C VAL A 253 0.08 -16.09 6.37
N LYS A 254 -0.62 -16.54 7.42
CA LYS A 254 -1.28 -17.84 7.41
C LYS A 254 -2.60 -17.74 6.63
N PHE A 255 -2.78 -18.60 5.62
CA PHE A 255 -4.07 -18.73 4.93
C PHE A 255 -5.04 -19.55 5.79
N PRO A 256 -6.36 -19.32 5.68
CA PRO A 256 -7.36 -20.17 6.32
C PRO A 256 -7.20 -21.63 5.92
N ASP A 257 -7.62 -22.53 6.81
CA ASP A 257 -7.65 -23.96 6.51
C ASP A 257 -8.72 -24.26 5.46
N ILE A 258 -8.42 -25.20 4.56
CA ILE A 258 -9.32 -25.60 3.47
C ILE A 258 -10.00 -26.91 3.87
N PRO A 259 -11.35 -26.96 3.95
CA PRO A 259 -12.07 -28.18 4.28
C PRO A 259 -11.69 -29.34 3.35
N GLY A 260 -11.32 -30.48 3.93
CA GLY A 260 -10.96 -31.68 3.19
C GLY A 260 -9.55 -31.67 2.57
N VAL A 261 -8.75 -30.63 2.80
CA VAL A 261 -7.35 -30.55 2.34
C VAL A 261 -6.42 -30.42 3.54
N ASN A 262 -5.53 -31.40 3.66
CA ASN A 262 -4.42 -31.37 4.60
C ASN A 262 -3.22 -30.72 3.93
N VAL A 263 -2.69 -29.65 4.53
CA VAL A 263 -1.43 -29.04 4.10
C VAL A 263 -0.31 -30.06 4.31
N PRO A 264 0.38 -30.51 3.26
CA PRO A 264 1.44 -31.48 3.41
C PRO A 264 2.69 -30.84 4.00
N GLU A 265 3.53 -31.66 4.62
CA GLU A 265 4.89 -31.31 4.99
C GLU A 265 5.89 -31.78 3.93
N TYR A 266 7.06 -31.14 3.89
CA TYR A 266 8.19 -31.68 3.12
C TYR A 266 8.67 -32.98 3.75
N ARG A 267 8.88 -34.01 2.93
CA ARG A 267 9.48 -35.29 3.32
C ARG A 267 11.00 -35.17 3.40
N GLY A 268 11.58 -34.32 2.56
CA GLY A 268 13.02 -34.11 2.46
C GLY A 268 13.49 -32.78 3.06
N LYS A 269 14.68 -32.35 2.63
CA LYS A 269 15.21 -31.03 2.97
C LYS A 269 14.34 -29.93 2.37
N THR A 270 14.20 -28.82 3.10
CA THR A 270 13.47 -27.61 2.66
C THR A 270 14.32 -26.70 1.77
N GLU A 271 15.36 -27.24 1.14
CA GLU A 271 16.28 -26.53 0.26
C GLU A 271 16.86 -27.49 -0.79
N ARG A 272 17.20 -26.94 -1.96
CA ARG A 272 17.72 -27.72 -3.09
C ARG A 272 18.86 -26.99 -3.79
N LEU A 273 19.91 -27.70 -4.19
CA LEU A 273 20.98 -27.14 -5.00
C LEU A 273 20.51 -27.00 -6.46
N ALA A 274 20.66 -25.81 -7.04
CA ALA A 274 20.30 -25.53 -8.42
C ALA A 274 21.46 -24.88 -9.18
N LYS A 275 21.66 -25.28 -10.44
CA LYS A 275 22.65 -24.64 -11.33
C LYS A 275 22.14 -23.27 -11.79
N VAL A 276 23.05 -22.30 -11.87
CA VAL A 276 22.80 -20.95 -12.35
C VAL A 276 23.78 -20.64 -13.48
N GLY A 277 23.26 -20.44 -14.70
CA GLY A 277 24.09 -20.09 -15.87
C GLY A 277 25.20 -21.11 -16.19
N LYS A 278 26.29 -20.64 -16.80
CA LYS A 278 27.45 -21.47 -17.15
C LYS A 278 28.44 -21.58 -15.98
N GLY A 279 28.08 -22.33 -14.93
CA GLY A 279 29.03 -22.80 -13.91
C GLY A 279 28.76 -22.40 -12.45
N GLY A 280 27.74 -21.60 -12.17
CA GLY A 280 27.34 -21.28 -10.79
C GLY A 280 26.37 -22.31 -10.21
N SER A 281 26.32 -22.44 -8.90
CA SER A 281 25.24 -23.13 -8.17
C SER A 281 24.75 -22.27 -7.03
N VAL A 282 23.46 -22.39 -6.71
CA VAL A 282 22.82 -21.69 -5.59
C VAL A 282 21.99 -22.68 -4.79
N VAL A 283 21.99 -22.52 -3.46
CA VAL A 283 21.05 -23.23 -2.59
C VAL A 283 19.73 -22.48 -2.64
N VAL A 284 18.70 -23.15 -3.17
CA VAL A 284 17.36 -22.62 -3.31
C VAL A 284 16.50 -23.09 -2.13
N PRO A 285 16.04 -22.19 -1.25
CA PRO A 285 15.06 -22.53 -0.23
C PRO A 285 13.70 -22.81 -0.88
N LEU A 286 13.03 -23.87 -0.43
CA LEU A 286 11.70 -24.23 -0.90
C LEU A 286 10.62 -23.39 -0.18
N PRO A 287 9.55 -22.99 -0.90
CA PRO A 287 8.51 -22.14 -0.33
C PRO A 287 7.73 -22.83 0.79
N PRO A 288 7.27 -22.08 1.79
CA PRO A 288 6.34 -22.61 2.78
C PRO A 288 5.09 -23.24 2.13
N LEU A 289 4.76 -24.48 2.50
CA LEU A 289 3.62 -25.21 1.92
C LEU A 289 2.27 -24.68 2.43
N GLN A 290 2.20 -23.99 3.57
CA GLN A 290 0.94 -23.51 4.15
C GLN A 290 0.19 -22.47 3.31
N GLN A 291 0.87 -21.75 2.42
CA GLN A 291 0.22 -20.77 1.53
C GLN A 291 -0.15 -21.37 0.17
N ILE A 292 0.38 -22.54 -0.16
CA ILE A 292 0.25 -23.11 -1.50
C ILE A 292 -1.20 -23.58 -1.78
N PRO A 293 -1.90 -24.32 -0.89
CA PRO A 293 -3.25 -24.78 -1.16
C PRO A 293 -4.23 -23.65 -1.50
N GLY A 294 -4.29 -22.60 -0.66
CA GLY A 294 -5.15 -21.45 -0.93
C GLY A 294 -4.81 -20.74 -2.24
N HIS A 295 -3.51 -20.62 -2.55
CA HIS A 295 -3.06 -20.04 -3.80
C HIS A 295 -3.46 -20.87 -5.01
N VAL A 296 -3.16 -22.17 -4.98
CA VAL A 296 -3.31 -23.09 -6.11
C VAL A 296 -4.78 -23.43 -6.33
N LEU A 297 -5.57 -23.67 -5.29
CA LEU A 297 -6.96 -24.12 -5.44
C LEU A 297 -7.95 -22.96 -5.65
N TYR A 298 -7.73 -21.84 -4.97
CA TYR A 298 -8.70 -20.72 -4.92
C TYR A 298 -8.12 -19.37 -5.39
N GLY A 299 -6.86 -19.35 -5.83
CA GLY A 299 -6.25 -18.13 -6.35
C GLY A 299 -6.00 -17.09 -5.27
N TRP A 300 -5.95 -17.51 -4.00
CA TRP A 300 -5.73 -16.62 -2.88
C TRP A 300 -4.35 -15.98 -3.00
N ARG A 301 -4.31 -14.68 -2.73
CA ARG A 301 -3.11 -13.87 -2.81
C ARG A 301 -2.99 -13.05 -1.54
N THR A 302 -1.77 -12.97 -1.04
CA THR A 302 -1.39 -11.97 -0.07
C THR A 302 -1.37 -10.62 -0.79
N ALA A 303 -2.43 -9.84 -0.68
CA ALA A 303 -2.39 -8.43 -1.04
C ALA A 303 -2.05 -7.64 0.23
N PRO A 304 -1.11 -6.69 0.18
CA PRO A 304 -1.02 -5.72 1.26
C PRO A 304 -2.37 -4.97 1.33
N PRO A 305 -2.86 -4.57 2.53
CA PRO A 305 -4.14 -3.88 2.71
C PRO A 305 -4.32 -2.61 1.85
N TRP A 306 -3.23 -2.13 1.23
CA TRP A 306 -3.15 -0.87 0.49
C TRP A 306 -2.69 -1.06 -0.96
N GLY A 307 -2.57 -2.30 -1.45
CA GLY A 307 -2.12 -2.61 -2.81
C GLY A 307 -3.14 -2.21 -3.89
N ARG A 308 -2.65 -1.90 -5.11
CA ARG A 308 -3.52 -1.65 -6.28
C ARG A 308 -4.41 -2.88 -6.51
N ARG A 309 -5.73 -2.71 -6.38
CA ARG A 309 -6.72 -3.70 -6.85
C ARG A 309 -6.38 -4.04 -8.31
N ARG A 310 -6.22 -5.33 -8.65
CA ARG A 310 -6.16 -5.76 -10.04
C ARG A 310 -7.51 -5.47 -10.68
N ALA A 311 -7.54 -5.21 -11.99
CA ALA A 311 -8.81 -4.99 -12.71
C ALA A 311 -9.78 -6.18 -12.55
N SER A 312 -9.26 -7.41 -12.44
CA SER A 312 -10.07 -8.61 -12.17
C SER A 312 -10.53 -8.76 -10.71
N SER A 313 -10.05 -7.90 -9.79
CA SER A 313 -10.34 -7.94 -8.35
C SER A 313 -11.21 -6.76 -7.89
N GLN A 314 -11.92 -6.08 -8.80
CA GLN A 314 -12.73 -4.90 -8.48
C GLN A 314 -13.78 -5.15 -7.38
N ARG A 315 -14.20 -6.42 -7.16
CA ARG A 315 -15.22 -6.80 -6.17
C ARG A 315 -14.70 -7.22 -4.79
N ARG A 316 -13.39 -7.35 -4.55
CA ARG A 316 -12.87 -7.92 -3.28
C ARG A 316 -11.65 -7.19 -2.72
N SER A 317 -11.60 -7.12 -1.39
CA SER A 317 -10.57 -6.41 -0.63
C SER A 317 -9.30 -7.28 -0.43
N PRO A 318 -8.14 -6.66 -0.15
CA PRO A 318 -6.96 -7.41 0.30
C PRO A 318 -7.26 -8.31 1.50
N GLY A 319 -6.81 -9.57 1.47
CA GLY A 319 -7.05 -10.54 2.55
C GLY A 319 -8.42 -11.23 2.51
N ASP A 320 -9.24 -10.98 1.48
CA ASP A 320 -10.51 -11.68 1.27
C ASP A 320 -10.25 -13.10 0.72
N TYR A 321 -10.08 -14.05 1.64
CA TYR A 321 -9.96 -15.47 1.37
C TYR A 321 -11.34 -16.11 1.41
N SER A 322 -11.85 -16.52 0.25
CA SER A 322 -13.19 -17.12 0.14
C SER A 322 -13.11 -18.39 -0.69
N MET A 323 -13.80 -19.42 -0.20
CA MET A 323 -13.90 -20.74 -0.83
C MET A 323 -14.69 -20.73 -2.15
N ASP A 324 -15.58 -19.75 -2.32
CA ASP A 324 -16.35 -19.55 -3.55
C ASP A 324 -15.52 -18.90 -4.67
N ASN A 325 -14.27 -18.57 -4.39
CA ASN A 325 -13.40 -17.92 -5.35
C ASN A 325 -12.91 -18.91 -6.42
N ARG A 326 -13.51 -18.83 -7.62
CA ARG A 326 -13.11 -19.62 -8.79
C ARG A 326 -11.85 -19.10 -9.49
N PHE A 327 -11.10 -18.13 -8.94
CA PHE A 327 -9.86 -17.62 -9.57
C PHE A 327 -8.60 -18.45 -9.27
N GLY A 328 -8.74 -19.69 -8.78
CA GLY A 328 -7.61 -20.61 -8.59
C GLY A 328 -7.21 -21.36 -9.85
N HIS A 329 -6.34 -22.36 -9.71
CA HIS A 329 -5.87 -23.23 -10.78
C HIS A 329 -6.64 -24.56 -10.86
N ARG A 330 -7.73 -24.72 -10.11
CA ARG A 330 -8.69 -25.85 -10.21
C ARG A 330 -9.33 -25.99 -11.60
N HIS A 331 -9.93 -27.16 -11.86
CA HIS A 331 -10.51 -27.54 -13.15
C HIS A 331 -11.52 -26.50 -13.73
N ASP A 332 -12.41 -25.95 -12.90
CA ASP A 332 -13.52 -25.06 -13.28
C ASP A 332 -13.25 -23.58 -13.02
N SER A 333 -11.97 -23.20 -12.88
CA SER A 333 -11.58 -21.82 -12.59
C SER A 333 -11.73 -20.83 -13.75
N ASN A 334 -11.98 -21.33 -14.96
CA ASN A 334 -12.00 -20.55 -16.21
C ASN A 334 -10.70 -19.76 -16.51
N ILE A 335 -9.57 -20.10 -15.86
CA ILE A 335 -8.28 -19.48 -16.15
C ILE A 335 -7.60 -20.19 -17.32
N LYS A 336 -7.50 -19.48 -18.45
CA LYS A 336 -6.89 -19.98 -19.68
C LYS A 336 -5.47 -20.53 -19.44
N GLY A 337 -5.27 -21.80 -19.80
CA GLY A 337 -3.95 -22.44 -19.89
C GLY A 337 -3.32 -22.92 -18.57
N THR A 338 -4.10 -23.03 -17.49
CA THR A 338 -3.56 -23.33 -16.15
C THR A 338 -4.48 -24.15 -15.23
N THR A 339 -5.40 -24.98 -15.78
CA THR A 339 -6.39 -25.74 -14.99
C THR A 339 -6.02 -27.21 -14.80
N PHE A 340 -6.19 -27.75 -13.59
CA PHE A 340 -5.97 -29.19 -13.33
C PHE A 340 -7.09 -30.06 -13.92
N SER A 341 -6.85 -31.37 -14.02
CA SER A 341 -7.85 -32.34 -14.48
C SER A 341 -9.05 -32.39 -13.54
N ALA A 342 -10.26 -32.59 -14.08
CA ALA A 342 -11.46 -32.83 -13.27
C ALA A 342 -11.36 -34.09 -12.40
N SER A 343 -10.51 -35.04 -12.78
CA SER A 343 -10.33 -36.31 -12.08
C SER A 343 -9.45 -36.20 -10.83
N TRP A 344 -8.75 -35.10 -10.62
CA TRP A 344 -7.88 -34.91 -9.47
C TRP A 344 -8.65 -34.24 -8.33
N SER A 345 -8.55 -34.80 -7.13
CA SER A 345 -8.98 -34.16 -5.90
C SER A 345 -8.09 -32.98 -5.53
N ASP A 346 -8.61 -32.07 -4.71
CA ASP A 346 -7.85 -30.94 -4.18
C ASP A 346 -6.62 -31.41 -3.38
N GLN A 347 -6.73 -32.54 -2.68
CA GLN A 347 -5.60 -33.16 -1.96
C GLN A 347 -4.51 -33.66 -2.93
N GLU A 348 -4.88 -34.39 -3.98
CA GLU A 348 -3.92 -34.87 -4.98
C GLU A 348 -3.20 -33.72 -5.68
N ILE A 349 -3.91 -32.61 -5.98
CA ILE A 349 -3.31 -31.41 -6.55
C ILE A 349 -2.23 -30.86 -5.60
N VAL A 350 -2.57 -30.67 -4.33
CA VAL A 350 -1.65 -30.10 -3.33
C VAL A 350 -0.44 -31.00 -3.09
N ASP A 351 -0.66 -32.31 -2.96
CA ASP A 351 0.42 -33.30 -2.80
C ASP A 351 1.35 -33.32 -4.02
N ALA A 352 0.80 -33.22 -5.23
CA ALA A 352 1.60 -33.16 -6.45
C ALA A 352 2.45 -31.87 -6.53
N ILE A 353 1.97 -30.74 -6.01
CA ILE A 353 2.79 -29.52 -5.92
C ILE A 353 3.98 -29.72 -4.98
N ARG A 354 3.79 -30.36 -3.81
CA ARG A 354 4.91 -30.72 -2.91
C ARG A 354 5.90 -31.62 -3.64
N ASP A 355 5.42 -32.70 -4.27
CA ASP A 355 6.29 -33.68 -4.93
C ASP A 355 7.12 -33.04 -6.05
N VAL A 356 6.54 -32.10 -6.79
CA VAL A 356 7.27 -31.32 -7.82
C VAL A 356 8.32 -30.42 -7.20
N LEU A 357 8.03 -29.75 -6.08
CA LEU A 357 9.02 -28.92 -5.38
C LEU A 357 10.22 -29.74 -4.89
N GLU A 358 9.98 -30.95 -4.39
CA GLU A 358 11.02 -31.86 -3.88
C GLU A 358 11.84 -32.51 -5.00
N GLY A 359 11.18 -33.06 -6.03
CA GLY A 359 11.82 -33.92 -7.03
C GLY A 359 11.96 -33.31 -8.44
N GLY A 360 11.24 -32.24 -8.76
CA GLY A 360 11.17 -31.71 -10.13
C GLY A 360 12.45 -30.99 -10.58
N ASP A 361 12.57 -30.79 -11.89
CA ASP A 361 13.68 -30.06 -12.51
C ASP A 361 13.63 -28.58 -12.14
N ILE A 362 14.70 -28.09 -11.51
CA ILE A 362 14.81 -26.72 -11.05
C ILE A 362 15.57 -25.85 -12.05
N THR A 363 14.99 -24.70 -12.39
CA THR A 363 15.61 -23.65 -13.20
C THR A 363 15.63 -22.35 -12.40
N VAL A 364 16.78 -21.67 -12.40
CA VAL A 364 16.98 -20.40 -11.70
C VAL A 364 17.31 -19.30 -12.70
N GLU A 365 16.58 -18.19 -12.62
CA GLU A 365 16.81 -16.98 -13.41
C GLU A 365 17.19 -15.84 -12.46
N GLN A 366 18.43 -15.35 -12.59
CA GLN A 366 18.92 -14.24 -11.76
C GLN A 366 18.13 -12.96 -12.04
N ALA A 367 17.93 -12.15 -11.01
CA ALA A 367 17.35 -10.83 -11.18
C ALA A 367 18.22 -9.97 -12.12
N PRO A 368 17.60 -9.14 -12.98
CA PRO A 368 18.36 -8.21 -13.81
C PRO A 368 19.13 -7.23 -12.92
N GLN A 369 20.41 -7.07 -13.23
CA GLN A 369 21.31 -6.13 -12.53
C GLN A 369 21.00 -4.67 -12.87
N LYS A 370 20.49 -4.43 -14.08
CA LYS A 370 20.11 -3.10 -14.57
C LYS A 370 18.63 -2.82 -14.31
N LEU A 371 18.27 -1.54 -14.35
CA LEU A 371 16.88 -1.10 -14.36
C LEU A 371 16.13 -1.75 -15.53
N VAL A 372 14.87 -2.09 -15.28
CA VAL A 372 13.95 -2.64 -16.27
C VAL A 372 12.90 -1.59 -16.55
N ALA A 373 12.62 -1.30 -17.82
CA ALA A 373 11.50 -0.45 -18.19
C ALA A 373 10.21 -1.27 -18.28
N ASP A 374 9.10 -0.73 -17.76
CA ASP A 374 7.77 -1.24 -18.09
C ASP A 374 7.31 -0.75 -19.49
N PRO A 375 6.20 -1.27 -20.05
CA PRO A 375 5.70 -0.82 -21.36
C PRO A 375 5.31 0.67 -21.44
N GLN A 376 5.21 1.35 -20.29
CA GLN A 376 4.96 2.78 -20.20
C GLN A 376 6.26 3.59 -20.05
N GLY A 377 7.42 2.93 -20.12
CA GLY A 377 8.74 3.56 -19.99
C GLY A 377 9.16 3.83 -18.54
N ASN A 378 8.41 3.39 -17.53
CA ASN A 378 8.82 3.57 -16.15
C ASN A 378 9.89 2.54 -15.78
N GLU A 379 11.03 3.04 -15.31
CA GLU A 379 12.12 2.21 -14.85
C GLU A 379 11.89 1.70 -13.42
N TRP A 380 12.21 0.43 -13.18
CA TRP A 380 12.16 -0.19 -11.86
C TRP A 380 13.35 -1.12 -11.62
N LYS A 381 13.73 -1.24 -10.34
CA LYS A 381 14.77 -2.16 -9.87
C LYS A 381 14.14 -3.47 -9.43
N ALA A 382 14.78 -4.59 -9.78
CA ALA A 382 14.29 -5.91 -9.39
C ALA A 382 14.17 -6.04 -7.86
N ASP A 383 12.99 -6.39 -7.41
CA ASP A 383 12.60 -6.52 -6.01
C ASP A 383 12.65 -7.99 -5.53
N TYR A 384 13.58 -8.76 -6.10
CA TYR A 384 13.89 -10.16 -5.83
C TYR A 384 15.34 -10.46 -6.20
N ASP A 385 15.90 -11.55 -5.69
CA ASP A 385 17.27 -12.01 -5.99
C ASP A 385 17.29 -12.85 -7.25
N TYR A 386 16.40 -13.83 -7.32
CA TYR A 386 16.22 -14.69 -8.48
C TYR A 386 14.81 -15.29 -8.51
N ARG A 387 14.39 -15.74 -9.68
CA ARG A 387 13.17 -16.50 -9.89
C ARG A 387 13.51 -17.97 -9.98
N VAL A 388 12.64 -18.79 -9.42
CA VAL A 388 12.75 -20.23 -9.48
C VAL A 388 11.55 -20.76 -10.24
N LYS A 389 11.81 -21.66 -11.17
CA LYS A 389 10.80 -22.48 -11.85
C LYS A 389 11.16 -23.93 -11.60
N VAL A 390 10.26 -24.68 -10.99
CA VAL A 390 10.39 -26.12 -10.82
C VAL A 390 9.37 -26.79 -11.73
N THR A 391 9.82 -27.73 -12.56
CA THR A 391 8.96 -28.47 -13.48
C THR A 391 9.05 -29.96 -13.17
N GLY A 392 7.93 -30.62 -12.97
CA GLY A 392 7.88 -32.05 -12.74
C GLY A 392 6.74 -32.70 -13.52
N LYS A 393 6.74 -34.02 -13.57
CA LYS A 393 5.59 -34.81 -14.01
C LYS A 393 5.06 -35.60 -12.82
N VAL A 394 3.74 -35.59 -12.66
CA VAL A 394 3.03 -36.43 -11.69
C VAL A 394 1.94 -37.14 -12.49
N GLY A 395 2.10 -38.45 -12.67
CA GLY A 395 1.28 -39.22 -13.61
C GLY A 395 1.43 -38.75 -15.06
N ASP A 396 0.33 -38.48 -15.74
CA ASP A 396 0.27 -38.01 -17.13
C ASP A 396 0.41 -36.48 -17.27
N LYS A 397 0.40 -35.73 -16.16
CA LYS A 397 0.42 -34.26 -16.18
C LYS A 397 1.78 -33.70 -15.85
N GLY A 398 2.19 -32.71 -16.64
CA GLY A 398 3.28 -31.81 -16.25
C GLY A 398 2.76 -30.77 -15.27
N ILE A 399 3.56 -30.44 -14.26
CA ILE A 399 3.28 -29.39 -13.27
C ILE A 399 4.44 -28.41 -13.27
N ILE A 400 4.11 -27.12 -13.18
CA ILE A 400 5.07 -26.03 -13.03
C ILE A 400 4.77 -25.31 -11.73
N VAL A 401 5.79 -25.17 -10.89
CA VAL A 401 5.77 -24.30 -9.72
C VAL A 401 6.76 -23.16 -9.93
N LYS A 402 6.34 -21.94 -9.62
CA LYS A 402 7.17 -20.74 -9.73
C LYS A 402 7.11 -19.96 -8.43
N PHE A 403 8.25 -19.42 -8.04
CA PHE A 403 8.35 -18.50 -6.90
C PHE A 403 9.54 -17.57 -7.09
N LYS A 404 9.61 -16.53 -6.26
CA LYS A 404 10.75 -15.62 -6.19
C LYS A 404 11.52 -15.89 -4.91
N VAL A 405 12.83 -15.69 -4.90
CA VAL A 405 13.60 -15.60 -3.65
C VAL A 405 13.93 -14.15 -3.39
N VAL A 406 13.69 -13.67 -2.17
CA VAL A 406 13.89 -12.29 -1.74
C VAL A 406 14.61 -12.28 -0.39
N ASN A 407 15.83 -11.78 -0.34
CA ASN A 407 16.73 -11.87 0.82
C ASN A 407 16.82 -13.30 1.38
N GLY A 408 16.92 -14.30 0.50
CA GLY A 408 16.96 -15.71 0.90
C GLY A 408 15.62 -16.30 1.36
N VAL A 409 14.51 -15.55 1.29
CA VAL A 409 13.18 -16.04 1.63
C VAL A 409 12.39 -16.36 0.36
N PRO A 410 11.87 -17.58 0.18
CA PRO A 410 11.01 -17.94 -0.94
C PRO A 410 9.63 -17.28 -0.77
N ALA A 411 9.22 -16.50 -1.75
CA ALA A 411 8.04 -15.65 -1.72
C ALA A 411 7.20 -15.79 -2.98
N LEU A 412 5.89 -15.54 -2.82
CA LEU A 412 4.89 -15.57 -3.88
C LEU A 412 4.89 -16.89 -4.68
N PRO A 413 4.81 -18.06 -4.01
CA PRO A 413 4.72 -19.32 -4.72
C PRO A 413 3.40 -19.44 -5.47
N TYR A 414 3.47 -19.96 -6.69
CA TYR A 414 2.30 -20.32 -7.47
C TYR A 414 2.56 -21.56 -8.32
N GLY A 415 1.57 -22.45 -8.39
CA GLY A 415 1.64 -23.74 -9.09
C GLY A 415 0.49 -23.89 -10.09
N TYR A 416 0.78 -24.47 -11.24
CA TYR A 416 -0.21 -24.73 -12.29
C TYR A 416 0.24 -25.90 -13.18
N PRO A 417 -0.69 -26.61 -13.83
CA PRO A 417 -0.32 -27.65 -14.79
C PRO A 417 0.33 -27.04 -16.03
N LYS A 418 1.33 -27.74 -16.56
CA LYS A 418 1.98 -27.39 -17.82
C LYS A 418 0.96 -27.66 -18.95
N GLY A 419 0.57 -26.61 -19.66
CA GLY A 419 -0.25 -26.76 -20.88
C GLY A 419 0.44 -27.70 -21.87
N ASN A 420 -0.36 -28.53 -22.53
CA ASN A 420 0.09 -29.42 -23.61
C ASN A 420 0.73 -28.64 -24.76
#